data_AF-A0A9D8SXF3-F1
#
_entry.id   AF-A0A9D8SXF3-F1
#
_cell.length_a   1.000
_cell.length_b   1.000
_cell.length_c   1.000
_cell.angle_alpha   90.00
_cell.angle_beta   90.00
_cell.angle_gamma   90.00
#
_symmetry.space_group_name_H-M   'P 1'
#
loop_
_entity.id
_entity.type
_entity.pdbx_description
1 polymer ?
#
loop_
_entity_poly.entity_id
_entity_poly.type
_entity_poly.pdbx_seq_one_letter_code
_entity_poly.pdbx_strand_id
1 'polypeptide(L)'
;MKKFLLALCAMIFCFGLEAQAQVYKFNATNFAYRVNDEGVWSEWSDWEDCQILVVINLDTADIDIYSSEPQDFSIYDASSSYYDSDGGEQMDLKCVDANGIRCGVRVRVQSDGLVQLYVDYSDISYVYCLQER
;
A
#
# COMPACT_ATOMS: atom_id res chain seq x y z
N MET A 1 36.85 -7.53 -37.33
CA MET A 1 35.86 -8.20 -36.46
C MET A 1 35.92 -7.71 -35.01
N LYS A 2 37.09 -7.60 -34.35
CA LYS A 2 37.19 -7.10 -32.96
C LYS A 2 36.65 -5.66 -32.71
N LYS A 3 36.75 -4.76 -33.68
CA LYS A 3 36.24 -3.37 -33.58
C LYS A 3 34.72 -3.27 -33.65
N PHE A 4 34.07 -4.22 -34.31
CA PHE A 4 32.60 -4.29 -34.43
C PHE A 4 31.99 -4.89 -33.15
N LEU A 5 32.69 -5.84 -32.53
CA LEU A 5 32.31 -6.40 -31.23
C LEU A 5 32.34 -5.33 -30.12
N LEU A 6 33.33 -4.44 -30.15
CA LEU A 6 33.45 -3.35 -29.16
C LEU A 6 32.33 -2.30 -29.30
N ALA A 7 31.93 -1.99 -30.54
CA ALA A 7 30.83 -1.07 -30.81
C ALA A 7 29.47 -1.66 -30.40
N LEU A 8 29.29 -2.97 -30.55
CA LEU A 8 28.09 -3.69 -30.11
C LEU A 8 27.98 -3.74 -28.58
N CYS A 9 29.10 -3.96 -27.87
CA CYS A 9 29.13 -3.89 -26.40
C CYS A 9 28.88 -2.47 -25.86
N ALA A 10 29.30 -1.43 -26.57
CA ALA A 10 29.02 -0.03 -26.18
C ALA A 10 27.55 0.36 -26.38
N MET A 11 26.86 -0.22 -27.37
CA MET A 11 25.44 0.07 -27.64
C MET A 11 24.48 -0.57 -26.62
N ILE A 12 24.86 -1.71 -26.04
CA ILE A 12 24.07 -2.40 -25.00
C ILE A 12 24.11 -1.63 -23.66
N PHE A 13 25.12 -0.81 -23.41
CA PHE A 13 25.27 -0.02 -22.18
C PHE A 13 24.42 1.26 -22.16
N CYS A 14 23.80 1.65 -23.27
CA CYS A 14 22.99 2.88 -23.39
C CYS A 14 21.49 2.65 -23.15
N PHE A 15 21.03 1.40 -23.06
CA PHE A 15 19.68 1.09 -22.63
C PHE A 15 19.70 0.94 -21.11
N GLY A 16 19.75 2.07 -20.43
CA GLY A 16 19.55 2.12 -18.98
C GLY A 16 18.25 1.39 -18.64
N LEU A 17 18.34 0.45 -17.70
CA LEU A 17 17.17 -0.14 -17.09
C LEU A 17 16.45 0.99 -16.36
N GLU A 18 15.37 1.51 -16.95
CA GLU A 18 14.44 2.36 -16.22
C GLU A 18 13.76 1.46 -15.17
N ALA A 19 14.29 1.46 -13.95
CA ALA A 19 13.54 0.99 -12.80
C ALA A 19 12.33 1.93 -12.67
N GLN A 20 11.17 1.44 -13.11
CA GLN A 20 9.90 2.15 -12.96
C GLN A 20 9.62 2.26 -11.47
N ALA A 21 9.73 3.47 -10.95
CA ALA A 21 9.44 3.73 -9.56
C ALA A 21 7.93 3.54 -9.30
N GLN A 22 7.55 2.61 -8.43
CA GLN A 22 6.15 2.32 -8.10
C GLN A 22 5.69 3.15 -6.88
N VAL A 23 5.40 4.42 -7.14
CA VAL A 23 4.83 5.35 -6.15
C VAL A 23 3.37 5.66 -6.49
N TYR A 24 2.47 5.25 -5.61
CA TYR A 24 1.04 5.52 -5.73
C TYR A 24 0.64 6.61 -4.75
N LYS A 25 -0.19 7.55 -5.20
CA LYS A 25 -0.69 8.67 -4.40
C LYS A 25 -2.20 8.71 -4.46
N PHE A 26 -2.81 8.74 -3.29
CA PHE A 26 -4.26 8.76 -3.15
C PHE A 26 -4.70 9.91 -2.26
N ASN A 27 -5.94 10.33 -2.47
CA ASN A 27 -6.70 11.10 -1.50
C ASN A 27 -7.66 10.14 -0.78
N ALA A 28 -7.48 9.95 0.52
CA ALA A 28 -8.46 9.25 1.34
C ALA A 28 -9.65 10.19 1.59
N THR A 29 -10.86 9.71 1.25
CA THR A 29 -12.10 10.49 1.34
C THR A 29 -12.97 10.11 2.52
N ASN A 30 -12.86 8.88 2.98
CA ASN A 30 -13.64 8.35 4.10
C ASN A 30 -12.78 7.41 4.93
N PHE A 31 -13.04 7.35 6.23
CA PHE A 31 -12.45 6.34 7.09
C PHE A 31 -13.46 5.71 8.03
N ALA A 32 -13.18 4.48 8.46
CA ALA A 32 -13.91 3.77 9.50
C ALA A 32 -12.93 2.90 10.29
N TYR A 33 -13.32 2.49 11.49
CA TYR A 33 -12.49 1.63 12.35
C TYR A 33 -13.33 0.62 13.11
N ARG A 34 -12.66 -0.42 13.62
CA ARG A 34 -13.21 -1.38 14.57
C ARG A 34 -12.13 -1.78 15.56
N VAL A 35 -12.54 -2.23 16.74
CA VAL A 35 -11.63 -2.64 17.81
C VAL A 35 -11.82 -4.11 18.13
N ASN A 36 -10.76 -4.75 18.60
CA ASN A 36 -10.81 -6.10 19.13
C ASN A 36 -10.70 -6.01 20.66
N ASP A 37 -11.67 -6.60 21.34
CA ASP A 37 -11.67 -6.76 22.79
C ASP A 37 -11.62 -8.26 23.10
N GLU A 38 -10.51 -8.71 23.69
CA GLU A 38 -10.26 -10.11 24.08
C GLU A 38 -10.56 -11.16 22.99
N GLY A 39 -10.22 -10.85 21.74
CA GLY A 39 -10.42 -11.73 20.59
C GLY A 39 -11.75 -11.54 19.86
N VAL A 40 -12.65 -10.68 20.36
CA VAL A 40 -13.92 -10.35 19.72
C VAL A 40 -13.81 -9.00 19.02
N TRP A 41 -13.97 -8.99 17.70
CA TRP A 41 -14.03 -7.76 16.92
C TRP A 41 -15.40 -7.10 17.06
N SER A 42 -15.41 -5.78 17.28
CA SER A 42 -16.61 -4.96 17.15
C SER A 42 -17.09 -4.90 15.70
N GLU A 43 -18.33 -4.45 15.53
CA GLU A 43 -18.77 -3.92 14.24
C GLU A 43 -17.89 -2.73 13.83
N TRP A 44 -17.83 -2.47 12.52
CA TRP A 44 -17.21 -1.25 11.99
C TRP A 44 -17.98 -0.02 12.46
N SER A 45 -17.26 1.06 12.75
CA SER A 45 -17.84 2.37 12.97
C SER A 45 -18.58 2.85 11.73
N ASP A 46 -19.41 3.87 11.90
CA ASP A 46 -19.90 4.65 10.76
C ASP A 46 -18.71 5.26 10.01
N TRP A 47 -18.91 5.48 8.70
CA TRP A 47 -17.93 6.16 7.87
C TRP A 47 -17.90 7.65 8.20
N GLU A 48 -16.71 8.19 8.37
CA GLU A 48 -16.47 9.62 8.56
C GLU A 48 -15.72 10.19 7.35
N ASP A 49 -16.12 11.38 6.90
CA ASP A 49 -15.45 12.07 5.80
C ASP A 49 -14.05 12.56 6.21
N CYS A 50 -13.09 12.45 5.30
CA CYS A 50 -11.73 12.96 5.49
C CYS A 50 -11.12 13.45 4.17
N GLN A 51 -9.98 14.12 4.27
CA GLN A 51 -9.18 14.54 3.10
C GLN A 51 -7.70 14.39 3.44
N ILE A 52 -7.20 13.16 3.31
CA ILE A 52 -5.85 12.79 3.77
C ILE A 52 -5.04 12.30 2.57
N LEU A 53 -3.81 12.80 2.43
CA LEU A 53 -2.88 12.26 1.44
C LEU A 53 -2.36 10.91 1.93
N VAL A 54 -2.44 9.90 1.07
CA VAL A 54 -1.82 8.59 1.28
C VAL A 54 -0.80 8.36 0.19
N VAL A 55 0.40 7.95 0.56
CA VAL A 55 1.49 7.63 -0.36
C VAL A 55 1.95 6.21 -0.10
N ILE A 56 1.94 5.36 -1.12
CA ILE A 56 2.47 4.00 -1.08
C ILE A 56 3.67 3.95 -2.01
N ASN A 57 4.86 3.76 -1.45
CA ASN A 57 6.11 3.69 -2.19
C ASN A 57 6.70 2.28 -2.09
N LEU A 58 6.48 1.47 -3.10
CA LEU A 58 6.98 0.09 -3.11
C LEU A 58 8.49 0.01 -3.40
N ASP A 59 9.11 1.08 -3.91
CA ASP A 59 10.56 1.10 -4.16
C ASP A 59 11.35 1.33 -2.88
N THR A 60 10.88 2.25 -2.03
CA THR A 60 11.49 2.48 -0.71
C THR A 60 10.88 1.60 0.37
N ALA A 61 9.84 0.83 0.03
CA ALA A 61 9.10 -0.05 0.92
C ALA A 61 8.45 0.72 2.08
N ASP A 62 7.87 1.89 1.79
CA ASP A 62 7.25 2.77 2.78
C ASP A 62 5.80 3.12 2.42
N ILE A 63 4.98 3.36 3.45
CA ILE A 63 3.62 3.88 3.33
C ILE A 63 3.46 5.03 4.31
N ASP A 64 3.02 6.17 3.80
CA ASP A 64 2.76 7.36 4.60
C ASP A 64 1.27 7.74 4.52
N ILE A 65 0.63 7.96 5.67
CA ILE A 65 -0.72 8.50 5.79
C ILE A 65 -0.62 9.85 6.50
N TYR A 66 -0.79 10.94 5.74
CA TYR A 66 -0.61 12.31 6.22
C TYR A 66 -1.87 12.85 6.93
N SER A 67 -2.37 12.12 7.92
CA SER A 67 -3.45 12.57 8.82
C SER A 67 -2.97 13.65 9.79
N SER A 68 -3.86 14.17 10.65
CA SER A 68 -3.49 15.12 11.71
C SER A 68 -2.38 14.59 12.63
N GLU A 69 -2.39 13.27 12.84
CA GLU A 69 -1.26 12.50 13.38
C GLU A 69 -0.70 11.65 12.23
N PRO A 70 0.49 11.97 11.68
CA PRO A 70 1.08 11.21 10.60
C PRO A 70 1.34 9.75 11.00
N GLN A 71 1.11 8.84 10.06
CA GLN A 71 1.34 7.42 10.26
C GLN A 71 2.32 6.93 9.19
N ASP A 72 3.45 6.39 9.65
CA ASP A 72 4.53 5.92 8.80
C ASP A 72 4.67 4.40 8.99
N PHE A 73 4.74 3.66 7.88
CA PHE A 73 4.86 2.21 7.89
C PHE A 73 5.98 1.75 6.97
N SER A 74 6.91 0.97 7.50
CA SER A 74 7.93 0.28 6.69
C SER A 74 7.50 -1.15 6.38
N ILE A 75 7.45 -1.48 5.09
CA ILE A 75 7.10 -2.79 4.56
C ILE A 75 8.33 -3.70 4.63
N TYR A 76 8.19 -4.86 5.26
CA TYR A 76 9.26 -5.87 5.32
C TYR A 76 8.93 -7.16 4.55
N ASP A 77 7.67 -7.34 4.16
CA ASP A 77 7.21 -8.47 3.35
C ASP A 77 5.96 -8.05 2.58
N ALA A 78 5.92 -8.36 1.28
CA ALA A 78 4.82 -8.01 0.39
C ALA A 78 4.36 -9.27 -0.35
N SER A 79 3.07 -9.58 -0.28
CA SER A 79 2.51 -10.68 -1.07
C SER A 79 2.30 -10.27 -2.52
N SER A 80 2.26 -11.24 -3.43
CA SER A 80 1.65 -11.01 -4.74
C SER A 80 0.17 -10.66 -4.56
N SER A 81 -0.39 -9.85 -5.47
CA SER A 81 -1.83 -9.62 -5.47
C SER A 81 -2.58 -10.91 -5.80
N TYR A 82 -3.80 -11.03 -5.27
CA TYR A 82 -4.69 -12.15 -5.54
C TYR A 82 -6.13 -11.67 -5.64
N TYR A 83 -6.94 -12.40 -6.40
CA TYR A 83 -8.38 -12.16 -6.48
C TYR A 83 -9.11 -12.91 -5.37
N ASP A 84 -10.08 -12.27 -4.74
CA ASP A 84 -10.98 -12.93 -3.82
C ASP A 84 -12.16 -13.60 -4.54
N SER A 85 -13.03 -14.27 -3.77
CA SER A 85 -14.20 -14.97 -4.31
C SER A 85 -15.23 -14.06 -4.97
N ASP A 86 -15.22 -12.78 -4.63
CA ASP A 86 -16.20 -11.79 -5.05
C ASP A 86 -15.70 -10.95 -6.24
N GLY A 87 -14.49 -11.28 -6.74
CA GLY A 87 -13.85 -10.65 -7.89
C GLY A 87 -13.08 -9.38 -7.56
N GLY A 88 -12.91 -9.05 -6.27
CA GLY A 88 -12.00 -7.99 -5.84
C GLY A 88 -10.55 -8.43 -5.90
N GLU A 89 -9.62 -7.49 -6.05
CA GLU A 89 -8.17 -7.73 -6.01
C GLU A 89 -7.61 -7.22 -4.68
N GLN A 90 -6.72 -7.98 -4.05
CA GLN A 90 -6.10 -7.62 -2.78
C GLN A 90 -4.58 -7.84 -2.81
N MET A 91 -3.85 -6.91 -2.22
CA MET A 91 -2.42 -7.01 -1.92
C MET A 91 -2.21 -6.85 -0.41
N ASP A 92 -1.50 -7.81 0.20
CA ASP A 92 -1.18 -7.78 1.62
C ASP A 92 0.28 -7.39 1.84
N LEU A 93 0.51 -6.43 2.73
CA LEU A 93 1.80 -5.88 3.09
C LEU A 93 2.00 -6.08 4.60
N LYS A 94 3.07 -6.75 5.00
CA LYS A 94 3.45 -6.83 6.42
C LYS A 94 4.37 -5.66 6.73
N CYS A 95 3.96 -4.89 7.73
CA CYS A 95 4.57 -3.62 8.05
C CYS A 95 4.99 -3.53 9.52
N VAL A 96 5.88 -2.57 9.79
CA VAL A 96 6.21 -2.09 11.12
C VAL A 96 5.94 -0.59 11.14
N ASP A 97 5.22 -0.12 12.16
CA ASP A 97 4.94 1.31 12.34
C ASP A 97 6.15 2.09 12.89
N ALA A 98 6.02 3.41 12.99
CA ALA A 98 7.05 4.30 13.56
C ALA A 98 7.47 3.95 15.02
N ASN A 99 6.64 3.21 15.76
CA ASN A 99 6.92 2.77 17.13
C ASN A 99 7.53 1.36 17.21
N GLY A 100 7.74 0.70 16.07
CA GLY A 100 8.26 -0.67 16.03
C GLY A 100 7.19 -1.75 16.21
N ILE A 101 5.90 -1.39 16.19
CA ILE A 101 4.77 -2.31 16.33
C ILE A 101 4.45 -2.93 14.97
N ARG A 102 4.25 -4.25 14.94
CA ARG A 102 3.88 -4.97 13.71
C ARG A 102 2.40 -4.79 13.40
N CYS A 103 2.11 -4.52 12.15
CA CYS A 103 0.76 -4.44 11.60
C CYS A 103 0.71 -5.04 10.19
N GLY A 104 -0.49 -5.32 9.71
CA GLY A 104 -0.77 -5.59 8.30
C GLY A 104 -1.33 -4.34 7.64
N VAL A 105 -0.87 -4.03 6.43
CA VAL A 105 -1.52 -3.07 5.55
C VAL A 105 -2.05 -3.82 4.34
N ARG A 106 -3.31 -3.61 3.99
CA ARG A 106 -3.94 -4.28 2.84
C ARG A 106 -4.50 -3.26 1.89
N VAL A 107 -4.10 -3.34 0.63
CA VAL A 107 -4.68 -2.54 -0.45
C VAL A 107 -5.66 -3.43 -1.19
N ARG A 108 -6.92 -3.00 -1.28
CA ARG A 108 -8.00 -3.78 -1.89
C ARG A 108 -8.73 -2.95 -2.94
N VAL A 109 -8.89 -3.51 -4.12
CA VAL A 109 -9.79 -3.02 -5.17
C VAL A 109 -11.05 -3.86 -5.10
N GLN A 110 -12.17 -3.24 -4.72
CA GLN A 110 -13.47 -3.91 -4.70
C GLN A 110 -13.95 -4.20 -6.13
N SER A 111 -14.94 -5.07 -6.27
CA SER A 111 -15.47 -5.47 -7.58
C SER A 111 -16.14 -4.33 -8.37
N ASP A 112 -16.54 -3.25 -7.69
CA ASP A 112 -17.04 -2.01 -8.30
C ASP A 112 -15.94 -1.00 -8.64
N GLY A 113 -14.68 -1.34 -8.36
CA GLY A 113 -13.50 -0.51 -8.58
C GLY A 113 -13.13 0.41 -7.42
N LEU A 114 -13.89 0.42 -6.31
CA LEU A 114 -13.52 1.21 -5.13
C LEU A 114 -12.22 0.69 -4.52
N VAL A 115 -11.25 1.59 -4.33
CA VAL A 115 -9.97 1.25 -3.68
C VAL A 115 -10.07 1.53 -2.18
N GLN A 116 -9.63 0.58 -1.37
CA GLN A 116 -9.57 0.70 0.08
C GLN A 116 -8.21 0.31 0.62
N LEU A 117 -7.76 1.01 1.66
CA LEU A 117 -6.53 0.69 2.40
C LEU A 117 -6.87 0.39 3.86
N TYR A 118 -6.61 -0.83 4.26
CA TYR A 118 -6.77 -1.29 5.64
C TYR A 118 -5.43 -1.24 6.36
N VAL A 119 -5.45 -0.86 7.63
CA VAL A 119 -4.34 -1.06 8.57
C VAL A 119 -4.88 -1.88 9.73
N ASP A 120 -4.26 -3.04 9.95
CA ASP A 120 -4.70 -4.06 10.89
C ASP A 120 -3.61 -4.29 11.95
N TYR A 121 -3.92 -3.91 13.18
CA TYR A 121 -3.20 -4.33 14.39
C TYR A 121 -3.94 -5.49 15.06
N SER A 122 -3.38 -6.02 16.15
CA SER A 122 -4.02 -7.10 16.92
C SER A 122 -5.31 -6.66 17.61
N ASP A 123 -5.40 -5.39 17.99
CA ASP A 123 -6.43 -4.79 18.84
C ASP A 123 -7.29 -3.72 18.13
N ILE A 124 -6.85 -3.21 16.98
CA ILE A 124 -7.58 -2.23 16.18
C ILE A 124 -7.36 -2.45 14.69
N SER A 125 -8.39 -2.19 13.91
CA SER A 125 -8.35 -2.18 12.45
C SER A 125 -9.05 -0.93 11.95
N TYR A 126 -8.44 -0.24 11.00
CA TYR A 126 -9.05 0.92 10.35
C TYR A 126 -8.86 0.87 8.85
N VAL A 127 -9.80 1.50 8.14
CA VAL A 127 -9.89 1.47 6.68
C VAL A 127 -10.10 2.86 6.14
N TYR A 128 -9.45 3.15 5.02
CA TYR A 128 -9.65 4.35 4.22
C TYR A 128 -10.23 4.00 2.86
N CYS A 129 -11.22 4.73 2.39
CA CYS A 129 -11.61 4.75 0.98
C CYS A 129 -10.68 5.70 0.22
N LEU A 130 -10.08 5.22 -0.85
CA LEU A 130 -9.06 5.93 -1.62
C LEU A 130 -9.58 6.34 -2.99
N GLN A 131 -9.20 7.54 -3.41
CA GLN A 131 -9.35 8.03 -4.78
C GLN A 131 -7.98 8.42 -5.33
N GLU A 132 -7.71 8.08 -6.59
CA GLU A 132 -6.48 8.51 -7.26
C GLU A 132 -6.37 10.05 -7.26
N ARG A 133 -5.15 10.55 -7.05
CA ARG A 133 -4.84 11.98 -6.98
C ARG A 133 -4.18 12.49 -8.25
#